data_AF-A0A356M836-F1
#
_entry.id   AF-A0A356M836-F1
#
_cell.length_a   1.000
_cell.length_b   1.000
_cell.length_c   1.000
_cell.angle_alpha   90.00
_cell.angle_beta   90.00
_cell.angle_gamma   90.00
#
_symmetry.space_group_name_H-M   'P 1'
#
loop_
_entity.id
_entity.type
_entity.pdbx_description
1 polymer ?
#
loop_
_entity_poly.entity_id
_entity_poly.type
_entity_poly.pdbx_seq_one_letter_code
_entity_poly.pdbx_strand_id
1 'polypeptide(L)'
;MFCAKCGSPLEEGSRFCKSCGAAAENSPVQPWQPQAGGQPVQPQPVQPQPAGPSAYPPPATPSFQYAQPTVPPPEYKKPRKKRHIGCLIVLFLFLALVGTGLYFVARFSWLPPRDLGVDYTEEDFDRAMEKIGMQISFMGQSGEDLKTLIEEHRDERLAIDDYNWAFSNYEERSFELTPAEATAFINEIAPPFSWFEDAQMKVFPDGHSAGSYKVRFDKIKQELIPDIAGQIPDELARLLPDTFNLYMEGDFEIRENEVYVPDKLARLEAGDVPLQPVIGDLADSDRDVVFDYAERIYKQIPDLMIHTLKINDEGNFEVDVYMPTQVTVTKK
;
A
#
# COMPACT_ATOMS: atom_id res chain seq x y z
N MET A 1 -26.74 24.17 16.03
CA MET A 1 -26.88 24.51 14.59
C MET A 1 -26.29 23.37 13.77
N PHE A 2 -26.70 23.15 12.52
CA PHE A 2 -26.19 22.06 11.67
C PHE A 2 -25.49 22.65 10.45
N CYS A 3 -24.49 21.93 9.93
CA CYS A 3 -23.73 22.34 8.75
C CYS A 3 -24.62 22.30 7.50
N ALA A 4 -24.76 23.41 6.78
CA ALA A 4 -25.53 23.46 5.54
C ALA A 4 -24.93 22.59 4.41
N LYS A 5 -23.66 22.21 4.53
CA LYS A 5 -22.94 21.38 3.55
C LYS A 5 -23.07 19.87 3.78
N CYS A 6 -23.11 19.40 5.02
CA CYS A 6 -23.09 17.96 5.33
C CYS A 6 -24.07 17.51 6.42
N GLY A 7 -24.83 18.42 7.03
CA GLY A 7 -25.83 18.09 8.04
C GLY A 7 -25.27 17.76 9.43
N SER A 8 -23.94 17.70 9.62
CA SER A 8 -23.34 17.42 10.93
C SER A 8 -23.60 18.55 11.95
N PRO A 9 -23.76 18.24 13.25
CA PRO A 9 -23.94 19.25 14.29
C PRO A 9 -22.72 20.16 14.39
N LEU A 10 -22.96 21.46 14.53
CA LEU A 10 -21.95 22.50 14.74
C LEU A 10 -22.01 22.97 16.19
N GLU A 11 -20.84 23.04 16.83
CA GLU A 11 -20.66 23.65 18.15
C GLU A 11 -20.90 25.18 18.07
N GLU A 12 -21.41 25.80 19.14
CA GLU A 12 -21.62 27.25 19.18
C GLU A 12 -20.29 27.99 19.04
N GLY A 13 -20.24 28.98 18.13
CA GLY A 13 -19.02 29.76 17.85
C GLY A 13 -18.04 29.10 16.87
N SER A 14 -18.37 27.93 16.30
CA SER A 14 -17.57 27.29 15.24
C SER A 14 -17.41 28.21 14.04
N ARG A 15 -16.17 28.43 13.58
CA ARG A 15 -15.90 29.11 12.29
C ARG A 15 -15.97 28.15 11.09
N PHE A 16 -15.70 26.86 11.32
CA PHE A 16 -15.70 25.80 10.31
C PHE A 16 -16.29 24.52 10.88
N CYS A 17 -16.89 23.68 10.03
CA CYS A 17 -17.40 22.36 10.38
C CYS A 17 -16.23 21.39 10.59
N LYS A 18 -16.15 20.76 11.76
CA LYS A 18 -15.09 19.78 12.07
C LYS A 18 -15.23 18.48 11.26
N SER A 19 -16.43 18.16 10.76
CA SER A 19 -16.68 16.93 10.01
C SER A 19 -16.36 17.03 8.52
N CYS A 20 -16.53 18.20 7.89
CA CYS A 20 -16.32 18.36 6.44
C CYS A 20 -15.49 19.58 6.04
N GLY A 21 -15.07 20.42 6.99
CA GLY A 21 -14.25 21.61 6.74
C GLY A 21 -15.01 22.85 6.22
N ALA A 22 -16.31 22.75 5.93
CA ALA A 22 -17.09 23.88 5.40
C ALA A 22 -17.21 25.05 6.40
N ALA A 23 -17.15 26.30 5.93
CA ALA A 23 -17.34 27.48 6.77
C ALA A 23 -18.75 27.53 7.36
N ALA A 24 -18.87 27.91 8.64
CA ALA A 24 -20.16 28.04 9.31
C ALA A 24 -20.79 29.40 8.98
N GLU A 25 -21.97 29.39 8.35
CA GLU A 25 -22.64 30.59 7.81
C GLU A 25 -23.06 31.64 8.85
N ASN A 26 -23.03 31.31 10.16
CA ASN A 26 -23.49 32.20 11.24
C ASN A 26 -22.40 32.79 12.15
N SER A 27 -21.14 32.86 11.70
CA SER A 27 -20.19 33.76 12.37
C SER A 27 -20.47 35.19 11.92
N PRO A 28 -20.78 36.14 12.82
CA PRO A 28 -20.79 37.55 12.45
C PRO A 28 -19.39 37.91 11.97
N VAL A 29 -19.28 38.15 10.67
CA VAL A 29 -18.09 38.72 10.05
C VAL A 29 -17.98 40.14 10.60
N GLN A 30 -17.25 40.31 11.70
CA GLN A 30 -16.75 41.64 12.03
C GLN A 30 -15.88 42.07 10.85
N PRO A 31 -16.11 43.27 10.27
CA PRO A 31 -15.16 43.86 9.37
C PRO A 31 -13.80 43.86 10.05
N TRP A 32 -12.80 43.33 9.35
CA TRP A 32 -11.42 43.39 9.79
C TRP A 32 -11.04 44.86 10.02
N GLN A 33 -10.99 45.27 11.28
CA GLN A 33 -10.28 46.46 11.69
C GLN A 33 -8.82 46.04 11.89
N PRO A 34 -7.85 46.61 11.16
CA PRO A 34 -6.45 46.41 11.49
C PRO A 34 -6.22 46.91 12.92
N GLN A 35 -5.88 45.99 13.84
CA GLN A 35 -5.35 46.37 15.14
C GLN A 35 -4.00 47.04 14.93
N ALA A 36 -4.02 48.36 15.09
CA ALA A 36 -2.84 49.20 15.23
C ALA A 36 -2.04 48.73 16.46
N GLY A 37 -0.95 48.04 16.20
CA GLY A 37 0.03 47.56 17.17
C GLY A 37 1.42 47.49 16.54
N GLY A 38 1.79 48.51 15.79
CA GLY A 38 3.12 48.72 15.23
C GLY A 38 3.35 50.22 15.12
N GLN A 39 4.39 50.71 15.80
CA GLN A 39 4.72 52.13 15.82
C GLN A 39 4.96 52.67 14.40
N PRO A 40 4.53 53.91 14.09
CA PRO A 40 4.83 54.52 12.80
C PRO A 40 6.33 54.78 12.68
N VAL A 41 6.98 54.14 11.71
CA VAL A 41 8.33 54.52 11.28
C VAL A 41 8.20 55.83 10.52
N GLN A 42 8.63 56.93 11.15
CA GLN A 42 8.75 58.24 10.51
C GLN A 42 9.84 58.19 9.41
N PRO A 43 9.64 58.83 8.25
CA PRO A 43 10.72 59.07 7.31
C PRO A 43 11.76 59.99 7.95
N GLN A 44 12.98 59.49 8.04
CA GLN A 44 14.11 60.18 8.63
C GLN A 44 14.51 61.37 7.74
N PRO A 45 14.62 62.60 8.28
CA PRO A 45 15.11 63.74 7.52
C PRO A 45 16.59 63.57 7.17
N VAL A 46 16.92 63.79 5.89
CA VAL A 46 18.29 63.84 5.37
C VAL A 46 19.02 65.01 6.04
N GLN A 47 20.06 64.72 6.83
CA GLN A 47 20.96 65.75 7.34
C GLN A 47 21.87 66.26 6.22
N PRO A 48 21.99 67.58 6.03
CA PRO A 48 23.01 68.15 5.15
C PRO A 48 24.40 67.96 5.76
N GLN A 49 25.29 67.41 4.93
CA GLN A 49 26.71 67.19 5.22
C GLN A 49 27.43 68.54 5.40
N PRO A 50 28.23 68.74 6.46
CA PRO A 50 29.00 69.97 6.64
C PRO A 50 30.03 70.17 5.54
N ALA A 51 30.05 71.38 4.98
CA ALA A 51 31.11 71.86 4.12
C ALA A 51 32.44 71.87 4.88
N GLY A 52 33.41 71.10 4.39
CA GLY A 52 34.80 71.17 4.84
C GLY A 52 35.45 72.49 4.39
N PRO A 53 36.30 73.11 5.22
CA PRO A 53 36.90 74.40 4.91
C PRO A 53 37.92 74.32 3.78
N SER A 54 37.98 75.45 3.06
CA SER A 54 38.79 75.75 1.90
C SER A 54 40.30 75.72 2.12
N ALA A 55 40.99 75.25 1.07
CA ALA A 55 42.23 75.75 0.49
C ALA A 55 43.31 76.35 1.42
N TYR A 56 44.42 75.63 1.54
CA TYR A 56 45.76 76.20 1.67
C TYR A 56 46.63 75.74 0.48
N PRO A 57 47.39 76.62 -0.17
CA PRO A 57 48.27 76.25 -1.27
C PRO A 57 49.51 75.50 -0.76
N PRO A 58 49.95 74.41 -1.43
CA PRO A 58 51.23 73.79 -1.10
C PRO A 58 52.40 74.64 -1.62
N PRO A 59 53.50 74.80 -0.86
CA PRO A 59 54.73 75.39 -1.35
C PRO A 59 55.43 74.46 -2.35
N ALA A 60 56.04 75.06 -3.37
CA ALA A 60 56.82 74.39 -4.39
C ALA A 60 58.13 73.83 -3.81
N THR A 61 58.40 72.55 -4.04
CA THR A 61 59.71 71.92 -3.80
C THR A 61 59.97 70.81 -4.83
N PRO A 62 61.25 70.49 -5.10
CA PRO A 62 61.78 70.30 -6.46
C PRO A 62 61.54 68.91 -7.07
N SER A 63 61.48 68.91 -8.40
CA SER A 63 61.43 67.72 -9.26
C SER A 63 62.70 66.89 -9.14
N PHE A 64 62.57 65.67 -8.62
CA PHE A 64 63.53 64.59 -8.83
C PHE A 64 62.99 63.65 -9.91
N GLN A 65 63.72 63.55 -11.02
CA GLN A 65 63.51 62.52 -12.03
C GLN A 65 63.91 61.16 -11.43
N TYR A 66 62.93 60.30 -11.22
CA TYR A 66 63.17 58.87 -10.98
C TYR A 66 62.94 58.11 -12.29
N ALA A 67 63.91 57.29 -12.66
CA ALA A 67 63.83 56.37 -13.78
C ALA A 67 62.64 55.41 -13.60
N GLN A 68 61.87 55.18 -14.67
CA GLN A 68 60.76 54.22 -14.65
C GLN A 68 61.28 52.78 -14.54
N PRO A 69 60.80 51.98 -13.56
CA PRO A 69 60.88 50.53 -13.63
C PRO A 69 59.91 50.02 -14.69
N THR A 70 60.38 49.13 -15.56
CA THR A 70 59.55 48.38 -16.51
C THR A 70 58.54 47.51 -15.75
N VAL A 71 57.24 47.81 -15.93
CA VAL A 71 56.15 46.99 -15.40
C VAL A 71 56.00 45.75 -16.31
N PRO A 72 56.14 44.52 -15.80
CA PRO A 72 55.82 43.33 -16.59
C PRO A 72 54.31 43.30 -16.92
N PRO A 73 53.90 42.77 -18.09
CA PRO A 73 52.50 42.79 -18.50
C PRO A 73 51.61 42.02 -17.50
N PRO A 74 50.33 42.43 -17.33
CA PRO A 74 49.44 41.82 -16.36
C PRO A 74 49.21 40.34 -16.69
N GLU A 75 49.43 39.50 -15.68
CA GLU A 75 49.18 38.07 -15.76
C GLU A 75 47.67 37.81 -15.96
N TYR A 76 47.28 37.32 -17.14
CA TYR A 76 45.90 36.98 -17.44
C TYR A 76 45.45 35.79 -16.58
N LYS A 77 44.72 36.07 -15.49
CA LYS A 77 44.06 35.03 -14.70
C LYS A 77 42.99 34.37 -15.55
N LYS A 78 43.32 33.20 -16.11
CA LYS A 78 42.38 32.33 -16.83
C LYS A 78 41.11 32.15 -15.97
N PRO A 79 39.90 32.41 -16.50
CA PRO A 79 38.69 32.31 -15.71
C PRO A 79 38.53 30.88 -15.18
N ARG A 80 38.44 30.73 -13.85
CA ARG A 80 38.25 29.42 -13.22
C ARG A 80 36.92 28.85 -13.71
N LYS A 81 37.00 27.74 -14.46
CA LYS A 81 35.85 26.95 -14.92
C LYS A 81 35.03 26.55 -13.69
N LYS A 82 33.87 27.17 -13.47
CA LYS A 82 32.96 26.79 -12.39
C LYS A 82 32.54 25.34 -12.64
N ARG A 83 32.98 24.41 -11.79
CA ARG A 83 32.60 23.00 -11.90
C ARG A 83 31.09 22.90 -11.65
N HIS A 84 30.37 22.15 -12.47
CA HIS A 84 28.92 21.91 -12.36
C HIS A 84 28.50 21.08 -11.13
N ILE A 85 29.25 21.17 -10.02
CA ILE A 85 29.05 20.36 -8.80
C ILE A 85 27.63 20.55 -8.25
N GLY A 86 27.09 21.78 -8.28
CA GLY A 86 25.69 22.04 -7.88
C GLY A 86 24.66 21.30 -8.73
N CYS A 87 24.82 21.28 -10.06
CA CYS A 87 23.94 20.51 -10.94
C CYS A 87 24.09 19.00 -10.72
N LEU A 88 25.30 18.51 -10.44
CA LEU A 88 25.53 17.09 -10.14
C LEU A 88 24.88 16.67 -8.82
N ILE A 89 24.92 17.53 -7.79
CA ILE A 89 24.24 17.27 -6.51
C ILE A 89 22.72 17.23 -6.71
N VAL A 90 22.15 18.22 -7.43
CA VAL A 90 20.70 18.25 -7.71
C VAL A 90 20.28 17.05 -8.55
N LEU A 91 21.06 16.68 -9.57
CA LEU A 91 20.80 15.48 -10.37
C LEU A 91 20.88 14.21 -9.51
N PHE A 92 21.87 14.09 -8.63
CA PHE A 92 22.00 12.95 -7.74
C PHE A 92 20.81 12.84 -6.77
N LEU A 93 20.38 13.95 -6.16
CA LEU A 93 19.20 13.98 -5.30
C LEU A 93 17.92 13.61 -6.06
N PHE A 94 17.76 14.10 -7.29
CA PHE A 94 16.65 13.74 -8.16
C PHE A 94 16.66 12.24 -8.49
N LEU A 95 17.82 11.70 -8.89
CA LEU A 95 17.96 10.26 -9.18
C LEU A 95 17.74 9.41 -7.93
N ALA A 96 18.17 9.86 -6.75
CA ALA A 96 17.88 9.18 -5.50
C ALA A 96 16.38 9.15 -5.22
N LEU A 97 15.69 10.29 -5.37
CA LEU A 97 14.23 10.37 -5.17
C LEU A 97 13.44 9.52 -6.16
N VAL A 98 13.80 9.58 -7.45
CA VAL A 98 13.21 8.72 -8.49
C VAL A 98 13.52 7.26 -8.22
N GLY A 99 14.75 6.93 -7.83
CA GLY A 99 15.17 5.57 -7.48
C GLY A 99 14.39 5.01 -6.29
N THR A 100 14.18 5.80 -5.24
CA THR A 100 13.33 5.43 -4.10
C THR A 100 11.88 5.23 -4.54
N GLY A 101 11.31 6.13 -5.35
CA GLY A 101 9.96 5.98 -5.88
C GLY A 101 9.80 4.70 -6.72
N LEU A 102 10.73 4.44 -7.63
CA LEU A 102 10.76 3.22 -8.43
C LEU A 102 10.93 1.96 -7.58
N TYR A 103 11.75 2.00 -6.53
CA TYR A 103 11.90 0.88 -5.60
C TYR A 103 10.56 0.52 -4.93
N PHE A 104 9.84 1.52 -4.39
CA PHE A 104 8.55 1.26 -3.75
C PHE A 104 7.51 0.76 -4.75
N VAL A 105 7.40 1.35 -5.96
CA VAL A 105 6.50 0.86 -7.01
C VAL A 105 6.84 -0.58 -7.41
N ALA A 106 8.14 -0.88 -7.56
CA ALA A 106 8.59 -2.22 -7.93
C ALA A 106 8.25 -3.24 -6.84
N ARG A 107 8.49 -2.93 -5.57
CA ARG A 107 8.15 -3.82 -4.43
C ARG A 107 6.65 -3.94 -4.19
N PHE A 108 5.89 -2.90 -4.52
CA PHE A 108 4.44 -2.89 -4.40
C PHE A 108 3.76 -3.78 -5.44
N SER A 109 4.22 -3.84 -6.70
CA SER A 109 3.49 -4.55 -7.78
C SER A 109 4.35 -5.34 -8.77
N TRP A 110 5.51 -4.84 -9.18
CA TRP A 110 6.27 -5.43 -10.30
C TRP A 110 7.10 -6.66 -9.91
N LEU A 111 7.71 -6.63 -8.72
CA LEU A 111 8.51 -7.73 -8.21
C LEU A 111 7.62 -8.81 -7.59
N PRO A 112 8.11 -10.06 -7.48
CA PRO A 112 7.42 -11.09 -6.72
C PRO A 112 7.15 -10.65 -5.26
N PRO A 113 6.14 -11.25 -4.61
CA PRO A 113 5.86 -11.01 -3.20
C PRO A 113 7.06 -11.45 -2.33
N ARG A 114 7.00 -11.15 -1.03
CA ARG A 114 8.08 -11.50 -0.11
C ARG A 114 8.23 -13.02 -0.06
N ASP A 115 9.41 -13.52 -0.39
CA ASP A 115 9.72 -14.93 -0.27
C ASP A 115 9.85 -15.32 1.21
N LEU A 116 9.04 -16.28 1.65
CA LEU A 116 9.06 -16.83 3.00
C LEU A 116 9.94 -18.08 3.10
N GLY A 117 10.46 -18.56 1.97
CA GLY A 117 11.23 -19.80 1.87
C GLY A 117 10.36 -21.04 1.99
N VAL A 118 9.12 -20.97 1.50
CA VAL A 118 8.19 -22.10 1.41
C VAL A 118 8.07 -22.47 -0.06
N ASP A 119 8.79 -23.53 -0.42
CA ASP A 119 8.62 -24.21 -1.71
C ASP A 119 7.60 -25.33 -1.56
N TYR A 120 6.91 -25.67 -2.65
CA TYR A 120 6.01 -26.82 -2.73
C TYR A 120 6.22 -27.58 -4.03
N THR A 121 5.74 -28.81 -4.05
CA THR A 121 5.78 -29.72 -5.19
C THR A 121 4.37 -30.11 -5.62
N GLU A 122 4.24 -30.74 -6.80
CA GLU A 122 2.96 -31.33 -7.21
C GLU A 122 2.47 -32.40 -6.21
N GLU A 123 3.39 -33.13 -5.56
CA GLU A 123 3.05 -34.12 -4.53
C GLU A 123 2.48 -33.47 -3.25
N ASP A 124 2.85 -32.23 -2.94
CA ASP A 124 2.23 -31.47 -1.85
C ASP A 124 0.78 -31.10 -2.19
N PHE A 125 0.52 -30.69 -3.44
CA PHE A 125 -0.85 -30.42 -3.90
C PHE A 125 -1.71 -31.69 -3.89
N ASP A 126 -1.20 -32.79 -4.45
CA ASP A 126 -1.93 -34.05 -4.50
C ASP A 126 -2.26 -34.57 -3.09
N ARG A 127 -1.32 -34.47 -2.14
CA ARG A 127 -1.57 -34.80 -0.72
C ARG A 127 -2.58 -33.86 -0.06
N ALA A 128 -2.53 -32.56 -0.36
CA ALA A 128 -3.54 -31.62 0.14
C ALA A 128 -4.94 -32.02 -0.36
N MET A 129 -5.08 -32.30 -1.66
CA MET A 129 -6.35 -32.74 -2.25
C MET A 129 -6.86 -34.07 -1.69
N GLU A 130 -5.96 -35.03 -1.44
CA GLU A 130 -6.30 -36.31 -0.80
C GLU A 130 -6.86 -36.10 0.61
N LYS A 131 -6.18 -35.27 1.43
CA LYS A 131 -6.59 -34.95 2.80
C LYS A 131 -7.92 -34.20 2.86
N ILE A 132 -8.09 -33.21 1.97
CA ILE A 132 -9.32 -32.42 1.86
C ILE A 132 -10.48 -33.29 1.36
N GLY A 133 -10.21 -34.25 0.46
CA GLY A 133 -11.20 -35.16 -0.08
C GLY A 133 -12.16 -34.50 -1.08
N MET A 134 -11.78 -33.38 -1.69
CA MET A 134 -12.58 -32.68 -2.68
C MET A 134 -12.32 -33.22 -4.09
N GLN A 135 -13.40 -33.42 -4.86
CA GLN A 135 -13.35 -33.77 -6.27
C GLN A 135 -13.86 -32.60 -7.09
N ILE A 136 -13.03 -32.15 -8.03
CA ILE A 136 -13.36 -31.03 -8.92
C ILE A 136 -13.57 -31.55 -10.34
N SER A 137 -14.60 -31.03 -10.99
CA SER A 137 -14.75 -31.12 -12.44
C SER A 137 -14.89 -29.73 -13.04
N PHE A 138 -14.08 -29.43 -14.06
CA PHE A 138 -14.13 -28.18 -14.81
C PHE A 138 -14.45 -28.48 -16.27
N MET A 139 -15.52 -27.88 -16.78
CA MET A 139 -15.99 -28.08 -18.16
C MET A 139 -16.19 -29.56 -18.54
N GLY A 140 -16.59 -30.38 -17.57
CA GLY A 140 -16.80 -31.82 -17.75
C GLY A 140 -15.52 -32.67 -17.70
N GLN A 141 -14.35 -32.06 -17.50
CA GLN A 141 -13.07 -32.75 -17.27
C GLN A 141 -12.84 -33.00 -15.78
N SER A 142 -12.11 -34.06 -15.44
CA SER A 142 -11.69 -34.41 -14.08
C SER A 142 -10.37 -35.18 -14.13
N GLY A 143 -9.67 -35.33 -13.00
CA GLY A 143 -8.40 -36.07 -12.95
C GLY A 143 -7.33 -35.46 -13.87
N GLU A 144 -6.65 -36.29 -14.66
CA GLU A 144 -5.52 -35.87 -15.51
C GLU A 144 -5.94 -34.90 -16.64
N ASP A 145 -7.11 -35.14 -17.24
CA ASP A 145 -7.65 -34.26 -18.28
C ASP A 145 -7.98 -32.87 -17.71
N LEU A 146 -8.40 -32.82 -16.44
CA LEU A 146 -8.60 -31.55 -15.73
C LEU A 146 -7.27 -30.84 -15.45
N LYS A 147 -6.24 -31.55 -14.98
CA LYS A 147 -4.91 -30.97 -14.77
C LYS A 147 -4.39 -30.32 -16.05
N THR A 148 -4.50 -31.03 -17.18
CA THR A 148 -4.11 -30.51 -18.50
C THR A 148 -4.91 -29.27 -18.88
N LEU A 149 -6.24 -29.30 -18.72
CA LEU A 149 -7.11 -28.16 -19.04
C LEU A 149 -6.80 -26.94 -18.15
N ILE A 150 -6.58 -27.13 -16.85
CA ILE A 150 -6.20 -26.04 -15.94
C ILE A 150 -4.86 -25.45 -16.37
N GLU A 151 -3.89 -26.27 -16.75
CA GLU A 151 -2.58 -25.82 -17.22
C GLU A 151 -2.69 -24.98 -18.51
N GLU A 152 -3.51 -25.42 -19.47
CA GLU A 152 -3.78 -24.66 -20.71
C GLU A 152 -4.38 -23.28 -20.43
N HIS A 153 -5.18 -23.16 -19.37
CA HIS A 153 -5.84 -21.91 -18.97
C HIS A 153 -5.13 -21.18 -17.82
N ARG A 154 -3.97 -21.65 -17.33
CA ARG A 154 -3.33 -21.17 -16.09
C ARG A 154 -3.11 -19.66 -16.08
N ASP A 155 -2.65 -19.11 -17.20
CA ASP A 155 -2.35 -17.68 -17.36
C ASP A 155 -3.59 -16.84 -17.72
N GLU A 156 -4.74 -17.47 -17.95
CA GLU A 156 -6.00 -16.78 -18.20
C GLU A 156 -6.57 -16.22 -16.90
N ARG A 157 -7.34 -15.13 -17.04
CA ARG A 157 -8.03 -14.47 -15.93
C ARG A 157 -9.52 -14.67 -16.08
N LEU A 158 -9.98 -15.85 -15.73
CA LEU A 158 -11.39 -16.19 -15.84
C LEU A 158 -12.18 -15.49 -14.73
N ALA A 159 -13.29 -14.86 -15.12
CA ALA A 159 -14.22 -14.24 -14.19
C ALA A 159 -15.09 -15.31 -13.56
N ILE A 160 -15.22 -15.32 -12.23
CA ILE A 160 -16.03 -16.34 -11.53
C ILE A 160 -17.50 -16.30 -11.97
N ASP A 161 -17.99 -15.10 -12.29
CA ASP A 161 -19.35 -14.82 -12.70
C ASP A 161 -19.69 -15.31 -14.11
N ASP A 162 -18.71 -15.69 -14.94
CA ASP A 162 -18.94 -16.27 -16.27
C ASP A 162 -19.20 -17.79 -16.21
N TYR A 163 -19.17 -18.37 -15.00
CA TYR A 163 -19.28 -19.81 -14.77
C TYR A 163 -20.37 -20.14 -13.75
N ASN A 164 -20.99 -21.30 -13.95
CA ASN A 164 -21.89 -21.92 -12.98
C ASN A 164 -21.08 -22.84 -12.08
N TRP A 165 -21.21 -22.63 -10.77
CA TRP A 165 -20.59 -23.43 -9.73
C TRP A 165 -21.65 -24.26 -9.04
N ALA A 166 -21.53 -25.58 -9.12
CA ALA A 166 -22.40 -26.52 -8.43
C ALA A 166 -21.60 -27.23 -7.33
N PHE A 167 -22.07 -27.08 -6.09
CA PHE A 167 -21.49 -27.67 -4.90
C PHE A 167 -22.43 -28.76 -4.38
N SER A 168 -21.89 -29.94 -4.08
CA SER A 168 -22.69 -31.08 -3.62
C SER A 168 -21.90 -32.03 -2.72
N ASN A 169 -22.61 -32.99 -2.13
CA ASN A 169 -22.07 -34.01 -1.22
C ASN A 169 -21.31 -33.38 -0.06
N TYR A 170 -22.01 -32.56 0.73
CA TYR A 170 -21.40 -31.91 1.88
C TYR A 170 -21.12 -32.91 3.00
N GLU A 171 -19.91 -32.88 3.52
CA GLU A 171 -19.43 -33.78 4.56
C GLU A 171 -18.62 -33.01 5.61
N GLU A 172 -18.65 -33.52 6.84
CA GLU A 172 -17.72 -33.10 7.89
C GLU A 172 -16.35 -33.72 7.63
N ARG A 173 -15.32 -32.87 7.60
CA ARG A 173 -13.93 -33.24 7.34
C ARG A 173 -13.03 -32.61 8.39
N SER A 174 -12.08 -33.40 8.87
CA SER A 174 -11.03 -32.97 9.79
C SER A 174 -9.70 -33.41 9.21
N PHE A 175 -8.80 -32.47 8.97
CA PHE A 175 -7.51 -32.73 8.35
C PHE A 175 -6.45 -31.68 8.73
N GLU A 176 -5.19 -32.03 8.47
CA GLU A 176 -4.05 -31.14 8.70
C GLU A 176 -3.24 -30.92 7.42
N LEU A 177 -2.92 -29.67 7.12
CA LEU A 177 -2.05 -29.30 6.01
C LEU A 177 -0.74 -28.73 6.55
N THR A 178 0.38 -29.25 6.05
CA THR A 178 1.67 -28.59 6.24
C THR A 178 1.70 -27.24 5.53
N PRO A 179 2.65 -26.33 5.87
CA PRO A 179 2.82 -25.07 5.14
C PRO A 179 2.99 -25.24 3.62
N ALA A 180 3.70 -26.28 3.17
CA ALA A 180 3.88 -26.58 1.75
C ALA A 180 2.57 -27.05 1.09
N GLU A 181 1.83 -27.96 1.74
CA GLU A 181 0.53 -28.45 1.23
C GLU A 181 -0.53 -27.33 1.16
N ALA A 182 -0.62 -26.48 2.19
CA ALA A 182 -1.54 -25.33 2.19
C ALA A 182 -1.17 -24.31 1.11
N THR A 183 0.12 -24.04 0.94
CA THR A 183 0.64 -23.16 -0.11
C THR A 183 0.33 -23.72 -1.51
N ALA A 184 0.57 -25.02 -1.71
CA ALA A 184 0.27 -25.71 -2.96
C ALA A 184 -1.23 -25.64 -3.28
N PHE A 185 -2.08 -25.91 -2.29
CA PHE A 185 -3.54 -25.85 -2.46
C PHE A 185 -4.00 -24.47 -2.94
N ILE A 186 -3.57 -23.38 -2.28
CA ILE A 186 -4.00 -22.02 -2.67
C ILE A 186 -3.56 -21.67 -4.10
N ASN A 187 -2.34 -22.05 -4.49
CA ASN A 187 -1.81 -21.71 -5.81
C ASN A 187 -2.41 -22.57 -6.93
N GLU A 188 -2.74 -23.84 -6.66
CA GLU A 188 -3.05 -24.82 -7.71
C GLU A 188 -4.53 -25.22 -7.80
N ILE A 189 -5.38 -24.90 -6.80
CA ILE A 189 -6.76 -25.38 -6.78
C ILE A 189 -7.62 -24.83 -7.94
N ALA A 190 -7.43 -23.56 -8.29
CA ALA A 190 -8.14 -22.91 -9.38
C ALA A 190 -7.37 -21.67 -9.91
N PRO A 191 -6.15 -21.82 -10.46
CA PRO A 191 -5.30 -20.69 -10.89
C PRO A 191 -6.02 -19.65 -11.77
N PRO A 192 -6.81 -20.06 -12.79
CA PRO A 192 -7.49 -19.10 -13.66
C PRO A 192 -8.53 -18.23 -12.92
N PHE A 193 -9.09 -18.74 -11.82
CA PHE A 193 -10.10 -18.07 -11.00
C PHE A 193 -9.54 -17.42 -9.74
N SER A 194 -8.24 -17.57 -9.46
CA SER A 194 -7.66 -17.14 -8.19
C SER A 194 -7.70 -15.62 -7.99
N TRP A 195 -7.83 -15.15 -6.75
CA TRP A 195 -7.61 -13.74 -6.40
C TRP A 195 -6.17 -13.45 -6.03
N PHE A 196 -5.34 -14.49 -5.93
CA PHE A 196 -3.96 -14.44 -5.49
C PHE A 196 -3.06 -15.22 -6.44
N GLU A 197 -1.83 -14.75 -6.59
CA GLU A 197 -0.73 -15.42 -7.30
C GLU A 197 0.46 -15.52 -6.34
N ASP A 198 1.38 -16.43 -6.61
CA ASP A 198 2.64 -16.59 -5.85
C ASP A 198 2.42 -16.61 -4.33
N ALA A 199 1.36 -17.28 -3.86
CA ALA A 199 1.06 -17.35 -2.45
C ALA A 199 2.14 -18.17 -1.74
N GLN A 200 2.51 -17.75 -0.53
CA GLN A 200 3.29 -18.55 0.41
C GLN A 200 2.68 -18.42 1.80
N MET A 201 2.43 -19.55 2.45
CA MET A 201 2.02 -19.63 3.85
C MET A 201 3.11 -20.28 4.66
N LYS A 202 3.54 -19.62 5.74
CA LYS A 202 4.59 -20.11 6.63
C LYS A 202 4.10 -20.12 8.06
N VAL A 203 4.45 -21.18 8.77
CA VAL A 203 4.39 -21.23 10.24
C VAL A 203 5.83 -21.23 10.76
N PHE A 204 6.11 -20.38 11.74
CA PHE A 204 7.42 -20.24 12.35
C PHE A 204 7.55 -21.12 13.59
N PRO A 205 8.77 -21.48 14.03
CA PRO A 205 8.99 -22.41 15.15
C PRO A 205 8.43 -21.95 16.50
N ASP A 206 8.17 -20.66 16.65
CA ASP A 206 7.57 -20.03 17.83
C ASP A 206 6.03 -19.93 17.73
N GLY A 207 5.44 -20.56 16.70
CA GLY A 207 3.99 -20.78 16.58
C GLY A 207 3.27 -19.74 15.71
N HIS A 208 3.89 -18.58 15.43
CA HIS A 208 3.23 -17.57 14.61
C HIS A 208 3.27 -17.91 13.11
N SER A 209 2.38 -17.28 12.34
CA SER A 209 2.33 -17.46 10.89
C SER A 209 2.58 -16.18 10.10
N ALA A 210 2.98 -16.38 8.85
CA ALA A 210 2.97 -15.33 7.84
C ALA A 210 2.38 -15.83 6.53
N GLY A 211 1.69 -14.93 5.85
CA GLY A 211 1.22 -15.08 4.48
C GLY A 211 1.85 -14.01 3.59
N SER A 212 2.23 -14.41 2.39
CA SER A 212 2.75 -13.51 1.36
C SER A 212 2.07 -13.83 0.05
N TYR A 213 1.46 -12.83 -0.59
CA TYR A 213 0.59 -13.03 -1.73
C TYR A 213 0.81 -11.93 -2.77
N LYS A 214 0.70 -12.26 -4.04
CA LYS A 214 0.45 -11.27 -5.08
C LYS A 214 -1.04 -11.18 -5.32
N VAL A 215 -1.65 -10.11 -4.85
CA VAL A 215 -3.10 -9.88 -4.90
C VAL A 215 -3.51 -9.34 -6.27
N ARG A 216 -4.51 -9.97 -6.89
CA ARG A 216 -5.20 -9.47 -8.09
C ARG A 216 -6.33 -8.52 -7.70
N PHE A 217 -5.97 -7.26 -7.46
CA PHE A 217 -6.87 -6.24 -6.94
C PHE A 217 -7.98 -5.86 -7.92
N ASP A 218 -7.70 -5.86 -9.21
CA ASP A 218 -8.71 -5.70 -10.27
C ASP A 218 -9.84 -6.72 -10.14
N LYS A 219 -9.49 -7.99 -9.93
CA LYS A 219 -10.43 -9.10 -9.78
C LYS A 219 -11.16 -9.08 -8.44
N ILE A 220 -10.45 -8.84 -7.33
CA ILE A 220 -11.08 -8.67 -6.00
C ILE A 220 -12.13 -7.55 -6.02
N LYS A 221 -11.83 -6.41 -6.64
CA LYS A 221 -12.79 -5.28 -6.77
C LYS A 221 -14.08 -5.68 -7.48
N GLN A 222 -13.97 -6.51 -8.50
CA GLN A 222 -15.12 -6.91 -9.32
C GLN A 222 -15.94 -8.01 -8.65
N GLU A 223 -15.28 -8.99 -8.05
CA GLU A 223 -15.92 -10.24 -7.62
C GLU A 223 -16.20 -10.30 -6.11
N LEU A 224 -15.34 -9.74 -5.27
CA LEU A 224 -15.48 -9.86 -3.80
C LEU A 224 -16.02 -8.60 -3.13
N ILE A 225 -15.64 -7.42 -3.62
CA ILE A 225 -16.00 -6.13 -3.00
C ILE A 225 -16.61 -5.10 -3.98
N PRO A 226 -17.58 -5.48 -4.84
CA PRO A 226 -18.19 -4.56 -5.80
C PRO A 226 -18.92 -3.37 -5.12
N ASP A 227 -19.44 -3.59 -3.92
CA ASP A 227 -20.11 -2.61 -3.07
C ASP A 227 -19.19 -1.47 -2.60
N ILE A 228 -17.89 -1.73 -2.48
CA ILE A 228 -16.89 -0.76 -2.03
C ILE A 228 -16.14 -0.18 -3.21
N ALA A 229 -15.88 -0.98 -4.24
CA ALA A 229 -15.22 -0.53 -5.45
C ALA A 229 -15.91 0.70 -6.05
N GLY A 230 -17.25 0.76 -6.01
CA GLY A 230 -18.03 1.92 -6.47
C GLY A 230 -17.94 3.18 -5.60
N GLN A 231 -17.36 3.09 -4.39
CA GLN A 231 -17.19 4.22 -3.47
C GLN A 231 -15.81 4.88 -3.61
N ILE A 232 -14.87 4.22 -4.28
CA ILE A 232 -13.53 4.75 -4.53
C ILE A 232 -13.65 5.86 -5.59
N PRO A 233 -13.23 7.11 -5.30
CA PRO A 233 -13.27 8.19 -6.28
C PRO A 233 -12.49 7.83 -7.55
N ASP A 234 -13.02 8.15 -8.74
CA ASP A 234 -12.40 7.82 -10.04
C ASP A 234 -10.92 8.22 -10.15
N GLU A 235 -10.55 9.35 -9.55
CA GLU A 235 -9.17 9.84 -9.53
C GLU A 235 -8.24 8.90 -8.76
N LEU A 236 -8.70 8.36 -7.62
CA LEU A 236 -7.96 7.40 -6.83
C LEU A 236 -7.99 6.02 -7.50
N ALA A 237 -9.13 5.61 -8.06
CA ALA A 237 -9.28 4.32 -8.74
C ALA A 237 -8.28 4.16 -9.91
N ARG A 238 -7.96 5.24 -10.64
CA ARG A 238 -6.96 5.24 -11.72
C ARG A 238 -5.50 5.10 -11.24
N LEU A 239 -5.24 5.37 -9.96
CA LEU A 239 -3.91 5.25 -9.36
C LEU A 239 -3.69 3.90 -8.68
N LEU A 240 -4.76 3.14 -8.43
CA LEU A 240 -4.68 1.81 -7.85
C LEU A 240 -4.23 0.82 -8.94
N PRO A 241 -3.16 0.05 -8.71
CA PRO A 241 -2.71 -0.93 -9.69
C PRO A 241 -3.66 -2.13 -9.76
N ASP A 242 -3.53 -2.90 -10.84
CA ASP A 242 -4.28 -4.14 -11.03
C ASP A 242 -3.81 -5.22 -10.05
N THR A 243 -2.52 -5.22 -9.70
CA THR A 243 -1.93 -6.16 -8.74
C THR A 243 -1.06 -5.46 -7.70
N PHE A 244 -1.00 -6.04 -6.50
CA PHE A 244 -0.05 -5.62 -5.48
C PHE A 244 0.39 -6.77 -4.59
N ASN A 245 1.57 -6.68 -4.00
CA ASN A 245 2.09 -7.65 -3.06
C ASN A 245 1.54 -7.36 -1.66
N LEU A 246 0.92 -8.34 -1.02
CA LEU A 246 0.42 -8.28 0.34
C LEU A 246 1.26 -9.21 1.23
N TYR A 247 1.76 -8.68 2.33
CA TYR A 247 2.41 -9.47 3.37
C TYR A 247 1.66 -9.31 4.69
N MET A 248 1.40 -10.43 5.35
CA MET A 248 0.72 -10.48 6.64
C MET A 248 1.52 -11.38 7.57
N GLU A 249 1.65 -10.99 8.83
CA GLU A 249 2.23 -11.79 9.89
C GLU A 249 1.43 -11.61 11.17
N GLY A 250 1.14 -12.73 11.82
CA GLY A 250 0.40 -12.77 13.06
C GLY A 250 -0.33 -14.08 13.23
N ASP A 251 -0.98 -14.20 14.37
CA ASP A 251 -1.81 -15.35 14.70
C ASP A 251 -3.24 -15.06 14.28
N PHE A 252 -3.85 -16.01 13.58
CA PHE A 252 -5.26 -15.97 13.28
C PHE A 252 -5.82 -17.37 13.43
N GLU A 253 -7.09 -17.41 13.80
CA GLU A 253 -7.92 -18.60 13.82
C GLU A 253 -9.20 -18.28 13.07
N ILE A 254 -9.83 -19.29 12.48
CA ILE A 254 -11.22 -19.19 12.06
C ILE A 254 -12.01 -20.07 13.01
N ARG A 255 -13.07 -19.53 13.59
CA ARG A 255 -13.99 -20.28 14.46
C ARG A 255 -15.41 -19.99 14.01
N GLU A 256 -16.15 -21.03 13.69
CA GLU A 256 -17.54 -20.90 13.25
C GLU A 256 -17.72 -19.90 12.10
N ASN A 257 -16.85 -19.98 11.07
CA ASN A 257 -16.80 -19.04 9.94
C ASN A 257 -16.52 -17.56 10.30
N GLU A 258 -15.99 -17.28 11.48
CA GLU A 258 -15.54 -15.94 11.88
C GLU A 258 -14.02 -15.93 12.07
N VAL A 259 -13.34 -14.92 11.53
CA VAL A 259 -11.89 -14.78 11.71
C VAL A 259 -11.60 -14.13 13.07
N TYR A 260 -10.86 -14.84 13.90
CA TYR A 260 -10.39 -14.39 15.21
C TYR A 260 -8.89 -14.18 15.20
N VAL A 261 -8.44 -12.97 15.54
CA VAL A 261 -7.00 -12.67 15.72
C VAL A 261 -6.77 -12.42 17.21
N PRO A 262 -6.18 -13.35 17.99
CA PRO A 262 -6.09 -13.21 19.45
C PRO A 262 -5.41 -11.91 19.89
N ASP A 263 -4.37 -11.52 19.15
CA ASP A 263 -3.62 -10.28 19.35
C ASP A 263 -3.78 -9.35 18.13
N LYS A 264 -2.94 -8.33 18.01
CA LYS A 264 -2.82 -7.55 16.79
C LYS A 264 -1.98 -8.33 15.77
N LEU A 265 -2.28 -8.17 14.47
CA LEU A 265 -1.34 -8.59 13.43
C LEU A 265 0.02 -7.93 13.68
N ALA A 266 1.07 -8.75 13.75
CA ALA A 266 2.43 -8.28 13.94
C ALA A 266 2.86 -7.38 12.76
N ARG A 267 2.51 -7.78 11.52
CA ARG A 267 2.73 -6.99 10.31
C ARG A 267 1.58 -7.14 9.31
N LEU A 268 1.25 -6.04 8.64
CA LEU A 268 0.34 -5.99 7.50
C LEU A 268 0.88 -4.94 6.53
N GLU A 269 1.44 -5.38 5.41
CA GLU A 269 2.23 -4.55 4.50
C GLU A 269 1.75 -4.75 3.06
N ALA A 270 1.67 -3.66 2.28
CA ALA A 270 1.56 -3.72 0.83
C ALA A 270 2.91 -3.35 0.20
N GLY A 271 3.56 -4.33 -0.42
CA GLY A 271 4.98 -4.28 -0.77
C GLY A 271 5.83 -4.14 0.48
N ASP A 272 6.53 -3.01 0.62
CA ASP A 272 7.30 -2.66 1.82
C ASP A 272 6.67 -1.46 2.57
N VAL A 273 5.38 -1.17 2.31
CA VAL A 273 4.64 -0.10 2.97
C VAL A 273 3.73 -0.70 4.05
N PRO A 274 3.94 -0.39 5.35
CA PRO A 274 3.03 -0.83 6.40
C PRO A 274 1.66 -0.19 6.20
N LEU A 275 0.61 -0.98 6.30
CA LEU A 275 -0.77 -0.51 6.15
C LEU A 275 -1.35 0.00 7.48
N GLN A 276 -0.76 -0.34 8.63
CA GLN A 276 -1.19 0.10 9.95
C GLN A 276 -1.38 1.64 10.07
N PRO A 277 -0.54 2.51 9.49
CA PRO A 277 -0.78 3.96 9.53
C PRO A 277 -2.04 4.42 8.78
N VAL A 278 -2.51 3.63 7.80
CA VAL A 278 -3.66 3.95 6.94
C VAL A 278 -4.94 3.34 7.51
N ILE A 279 -4.87 2.09 7.95
CA ILE A 279 -6.00 1.36 8.55
C ILE A 279 -6.14 1.61 10.06
N GLY A 280 -5.17 2.30 10.67
CA GLY A 280 -5.06 2.53 12.11
C GLY A 280 -4.45 1.34 12.86
N ASP A 281 -4.18 1.54 14.15
CA ASP A 281 -4.27 0.44 15.11
C ASP A 281 -5.73 0.00 15.05
N LEU A 282 -6.06 -1.01 14.25
CA LEU A 282 -7.43 -1.49 14.12
C LEU A 282 -7.97 -1.73 15.55
N ALA A 283 -8.90 -0.89 16.01
CA ALA A 283 -9.64 -1.18 17.22
C ALA A 283 -10.41 -2.48 16.98
N ASP A 284 -10.80 -3.20 18.03
CA ASP A 284 -11.46 -4.51 17.85
C ASP A 284 -12.65 -4.44 16.87
N SER A 285 -13.42 -3.34 16.85
CA SER A 285 -14.53 -3.13 15.91
C SER A 285 -14.13 -2.85 14.46
N ASP A 286 -12.92 -2.36 14.20
CA ASP A 286 -12.42 -2.09 12.84
C ASP A 286 -11.69 -3.32 12.27
N ARG A 287 -11.21 -4.21 13.14
CA ARG A 287 -10.68 -5.53 12.77
C ARG A 287 -11.77 -6.36 12.10
N ASP A 288 -12.97 -6.36 12.67
CA ASP A 288 -14.14 -7.03 12.11
C ASP A 288 -14.42 -6.61 10.67
N VAL A 289 -14.24 -5.33 10.32
CA VAL A 289 -14.47 -4.83 8.95
C VAL A 289 -13.41 -5.35 7.98
N VAL A 290 -12.12 -5.37 8.35
CA VAL A 290 -11.06 -5.90 7.49
C VAL A 290 -11.22 -7.40 7.30
N PHE A 291 -11.54 -8.10 8.38
CA PHE A 291 -11.68 -9.55 8.36
C PHE A 291 -12.96 -10.00 7.66
N ASP A 292 -14.07 -9.26 7.74
CA ASP A 292 -15.30 -9.56 6.98
C ASP A 292 -15.02 -9.72 5.47
N TYR A 293 -14.08 -8.95 4.90
CA TYR A 293 -13.66 -9.14 3.50
C TYR A 293 -12.92 -10.45 3.25
N ALA A 294 -12.10 -10.90 4.20
CA ALA A 294 -11.48 -12.21 4.10
C ALA A 294 -12.54 -13.32 4.17
N GLU A 295 -13.60 -13.13 4.97
CA GLU A 295 -14.70 -14.10 5.06
C GLU A 295 -15.48 -14.24 3.75
N ARG A 296 -15.57 -13.17 2.96
CA ARG A 296 -16.24 -13.21 1.64
C ARG A 296 -15.62 -14.23 0.68
N ILE A 297 -14.35 -14.59 0.86
CA ILE A 297 -13.65 -15.59 0.04
C ILE A 297 -14.33 -16.96 0.21
N TYR A 298 -14.45 -17.44 1.45
CA TYR A 298 -15.00 -18.76 1.71
C TYR A 298 -16.54 -18.75 1.79
N LYS A 299 -17.16 -17.60 2.07
CA LYS A 299 -18.62 -17.41 1.95
C LYS A 299 -19.13 -17.47 0.50
N GLN A 300 -18.26 -17.51 -0.51
CA GLN A 300 -18.67 -17.82 -1.90
C GLN A 300 -19.19 -19.27 -2.04
N ILE A 301 -18.82 -20.15 -1.12
CA ILE A 301 -19.24 -21.55 -1.13
C ILE A 301 -20.50 -21.65 -0.26
N PRO A 302 -21.68 -21.97 -0.83
CA PRO A 302 -22.91 -22.10 -0.06
C PRO A 302 -22.74 -23.15 1.04
N ASP A 303 -23.34 -22.92 2.21
CA ASP A 303 -23.38 -23.87 3.33
C ASP A 303 -22.01 -24.37 3.86
N LEU A 304 -20.88 -23.84 3.38
CA LEU A 304 -19.57 -24.12 3.95
C LEU A 304 -19.53 -23.63 5.40
N MET A 305 -19.08 -24.48 6.32
CA MET A 305 -18.90 -24.12 7.72
C MET A 305 -17.52 -24.56 8.21
N ILE A 306 -16.61 -23.60 8.36
CA ILE A 306 -15.32 -23.80 9.02
C ILE A 306 -15.55 -23.71 10.51
N HIS A 307 -15.67 -24.87 11.17
CA HIS A 307 -15.81 -24.95 12.63
C HIS A 307 -14.54 -24.45 13.29
N THR A 308 -13.38 -24.88 12.80
CA THR A 308 -12.07 -24.42 13.27
C THR A 308 -11.03 -24.45 12.15
N LEU A 309 -10.24 -23.38 12.04
CA LEU A 309 -8.95 -23.37 11.35
C LEU A 309 -7.94 -22.70 12.27
N LYS A 310 -6.86 -23.40 12.62
CA LYS A 310 -5.82 -22.89 13.51
C LYS A 310 -4.49 -23.56 13.19
N ILE A 311 -3.43 -23.12 13.87
CA ILE A 311 -2.11 -23.76 13.81
C ILE A 311 -1.99 -24.71 15.00
N ASN A 312 -1.56 -25.94 14.76
CA ASN A 312 -1.32 -26.92 15.82
C ASN A 312 0.14 -26.89 16.33
N ASP A 313 0.43 -27.69 17.35
CA ASP A 313 1.76 -27.75 17.98
C ASP A 313 2.88 -28.26 17.05
N GLU A 314 2.52 -28.90 15.93
CA GLU A 314 3.45 -29.37 14.90
C GLU A 314 3.76 -28.29 13.85
N GLY A 315 3.06 -27.15 13.90
CA GLY A 315 3.17 -26.08 12.94
C GLY A 315 2.38 -26.33 11.64
N ASN A 316 1.37 -27.22 11.69
CA ASN A 316 0.45 -27.48 10.60
C ASN A 316 -0.84 -26.66 10.77
N PHE A 317 -1.54 -26.43 9.67
CA PHE A 317 -2.91 -25.90 9.66
C PHE A 317 -3.89 -27.03 9.95
N GLU A 318 -4.48 -27.04 11.14
CA GLU A 318 -5.53 -27.96 11.57
C GLU A 318 -6.90 -27.37 11.20
N VAL A 319 -7.69 -28.13 10.45
CA VAL A 319 -8.97 -27.68 9.89
C VAL A 319 -10.07 -28.68 10.21
N ASP A 320 -11.13 -28.20 10.84
CA ASP A 320 -12.41 -28.88 11.02
C ASP A 320 -13.50 -28.12 10.26
N VAL A 321 -14.12 -28.77 9.28
CA VAL A 321 -14.98 -28.10 8.30
C VAL A 321 -16.12 -28.99 7.78
N TYR A 322 -17.31 -28.43 7.67
CA TYR A 322 -18.40 -28.95 6.85
C TYR A 322 -18.33 -28.33 5.46
N MET A 323 -18.01 -29.14 4.44
CA MET A 323 -17.69 -28.64 3.10
C MET A 323 -18.22 -29.54 1.98
N PRO A 324 -18.44 -29.01 0.76
CA PRO A 324 -18.76 -29.86 -0.38
C PRO A 324 -17.56 -30.71 -0.77
N THR A 325 -17.78 -32.01 -0.97
CA THR A 325 -16.75 -32.93 -1.48
C THR A 325 -16.78 -33.05 -3.00
N GLN A 326 -17.80 -32.49 -3.66
CA GLN A 326 -17.89 -32.44 -5.10
C GLN A 326 -18.20 -31.03 -5.60
N VAL A 327 -17.34 -30.53 -6.50
CA VAL A 327 -17.48 -29.22 -7.14
C VAL A 327 -17.49 -29.40 -8.65
N THR A 328 -18.52 -28.89 -9.31
CA THR A 328 -18.63 -28.91 -10.78
C THR A 328 -18.74 -27.49 -11.29
N VAL A 329 -17.85 -27.14 -12.23
CA VAL A 329 -17.76 -25.80 -12.81
C VAL A 329 -18.02 -25.90 -14.31
N THR A 330 -19.04 -25.17 -14.78
CA THR A 330 -19.43 -25.16 -16.20
C THR A 330 -19.54 -23.73 -16.70
N LYS A 331 -19.22 -23.49 -17.98
CA LYS A 331 -19.36 -22.16 -18.57
C LYS A 331 -20.84 -21.80 -18.71
N LYS A 332 -21.21 -20.54 -18.42
CA LYS A 332 -22.59 -20.04 -18.57
C LYS A 332 -23.03 -19.91 -20.02
#